data_AF-G2XK13-F1
#
_entry.id   AF-G2XK13-F1
#
_cell.length_a   1.000
_cell.length_b   1.000
_cell.length_c   1.000
_cell.angle_alpha   90.00
_cell.angle_beta   90.00
_cell.angle_gamma   90.00
#
_symmetry.space_group_name_H-M   'P 1'
#
loop_
_entity.id
_entity.type
_entity.pdbx_description
1 polymer ?
#
loop_
_entity_poly.entity_id
_entity_poly.type
_entity_poly.pdbx_seq_one_letter_code
_entity_poly.pdbx_strand_id
1 'polypeptide(L)'
;MKSQIGFAALLALSNQALAQQTAYGQCGGNGWTGLTTCVSGYYCNVYHELHSRSSPPGHNYHGPGSSWHDDQHQTCHHGFNNYVFGASPCDDNVRRVPGNNPPVDDGTFDHIVDAGFKSVRIPVTYTAHLTSGAPNWTVDPVWLQRVSDVIDQALARNLYVITNVHHDSWEWADVRSGDLAVIQQRFRAIWVQIAKKLACKSSRVSFESINEPPADNAVDGANVNKFNELFVSAVNEAGGHNAKRVLQLAGGVSDPIKTTQWFKAPANIQNPWALQFHYYSPYDFIFSAWGKTIWGSAADRAALTADFQAVRGNFSNVPLVLGEFDASPLNTEPAARWKWTDHLARIATDLGVALVIWDNGLDHLDRNTGVWRDPVSIALIEAAVAGERSSLPDSTEDAGASTQSSSAYLWNKVGNAVADQVLPWLFNGNTLTGITTQTGDALSAGSDYTVSSNAITFKAGFLSDYLGPNVTPGSKANLTLTFSAGAHSNIEVVQWDTPVLVTEPDATPGQDLQIPIQWKGVPVLAAVRAEATDGTILFDDWTQWLGPLQRGRLTFNNHYFWEGSNVILRASAIAAVLELNKAVKFTFEFYPRVAGNSVTYTLDPTDEC
;
A
#
# COMPACT_ATOMS: atom_id res chain seq x y z
N MET A 1 -14.75 -74.50 -68.26
CA MET A 1 -13.91 -73.97 -69.37
C MET A 1 -13.94 -72.45 -69.32
N LYS A 2 -12.76 -71.82 -69.31
CA LYS A 2 -12.38 -70.49 -69.86
C LYS A 2 -13.33 -69.27 -69.70
N SER A 3 -12.78 -68.25 -69.00
CA SER A 3 -12.66 -66.81 -69.36
C SER A 3 -13.92 -65.98 -69.68
N GLN A 4 -14.12 -64.88 -68.93
CA GLN A 4 -14.03 -63.50 -69.47
C GLN A 4 -14.05 -62.42 -68.36
N ILE A 5 -13.45 -61.27 -68.72
CA ILE A 5 -13.10 -60.07 -67.93
C ILE A 5 -14.32 -59.13 -67.78
N GLY A 6 -14.40 -58.40 -66.66
CA GLY A 6 -15.27 -57.22 -66.50
C GLY A 6 -14.83 -56.30 -65.35
N PHE A 7 -14.43 -55.08 -65.68
CA PHE A 7 -13.99 -53.98 -64.79
C PHE A 7 -15.16 -53.39 -63.97
N ALA A 8 -14.95 -53.08 -62.69
CA ALA A 8 -15.72 -52.05 -61.97
C ALA A 8 -14.89 -51.37 -60.86
N ALA A 9 -14.97 -50.05 -60.85
CA ALA A 9 -14.15 -49.04 -60.16
C ALA A 9 -14.01 -49.13 -58.63
N LEU A 10 -12.80 -48.78 -58.14
CA LEU A 10 -12.56 -48.25 -56.79
C LEU A 10 -13.01 -46.78 -56.72
N LEU A 11 -13.80 -46.43 -55.70
CA LEU A 11 -14.08 -45.05 -55.29
C LEU A 11 -13.23 -44.69 -54.06
N ALA A 12 -12.46 -43.61 -54.19
CA ALA A 12 -11.63 -43.04 -53.14
C ALA A 12 -12.49 -42.26 -52.12
N LEU A 13 -12.24 -42.49 -50.83
CA LEU A 13 -12.74 -41.67 -49.74
C LEU A 13 -11.83 -40.45 -49.58
N SER A 14 -12.29 -39.28 -50.04
CA SER A 14 -11.66 -37.99 -49.73
C SER A 14 -12.12 -37.51 -48.35
N ASN A 15 -11.21 -37.48 -47.37
CA ASN A 15 -11.41 -36.73 -46.13
C ASN A 15 -11.47 -35.23 -46.47
N GLN A 16 -12.60 -34.57 -46.23
CA GLN A 16 -12.65 -33.12 -46.27
C GLN A 16 -11.94 -32.57 -45.03
N ALA A 17 -10.83 -31.87 -45.24
CA ALA A 17 -10.23 -31.05 -44.20
C ALA A 17 -11.14 -29.83 -43.96
N LEU A 18 -11.76 -29.74 -42.79
CA LEU A 18 -12.48 -28.53 -42.37
C LEU A 18 -11.47 -27.41 -42.16
N ALA A 19 -11.58 -26.33 -42.93
CA ALA A 19 -10.74 -25.15 -42.75
C ALA A 19 -10.99 -24.54 -41.36
N GLN A 20 -9.91 -24.28 -40.61
CA GLN A 20 -9.95 -23.68 -39.27
C GLN A 20 -9.63 -22.19 -39.34
N GLN A 21 -10.28 -21.39 -38.49
CA GLN A 21 -10.01 -19.97 -38.33
C GLN A 21 -8.68 -19.77 -37.58
N THR A 22 -7.87 -18.83 -38.07
CA THR A 22 -6.58 -18.48 -37.44
C THR A 22 -6.78 -17.92 -36.03
N ALA A 23 -5.71 -17.93 -35.23
CA ALA A 23 -5.70 -17.28 -33.92
C ALA A 23 -6.17 -15.81 -34.07
N TYR A 24 -7.08 -15.39 -33.18
CA TYR A 24 -7.69 -14.06 -33.17
C TYR A 24 -8.57 -13.68 -34.38
N GLY A 25 -8.82 -14.61 -35.31
CA GLY A 25 -9.80 -14.41 -36.38
C GLY A 25 -11.26 -14.50 -35.87
N GLN A 26 -12.18 -13.81 -36.55
CA GLN A 26 -13.61 -13.90 -36.23
C GLN A 26 -14.12 -15.32 -36.53
N CYS A 27 -14.77 -15.92 -35.54
CA CYS A 27 -15.25 -17.30 -35.59
C CYS A 27 -16.75 -17.43 -35.30
N GLY A 28 -17.45 -16.31 -35.10
CA GLY A 28 -18.89 -16.29 -34.82
C GLY A 28 -19.47 -14.89 -34.71
N GLY A 29 -20.77 -14.82 -34.41
CA GLY A 29 -21.56 -13.58 -34.34
C GLY A 29 -22.79 -13.63 -35.27
N ASN A 30 -23.86 -12.92 -34.90
CA ASN A 30 -25.08 -12.82 -35.72
C ASN A 30 -24.75 -12.31 -37.14
N GLY A 31 -25.08 -13.11 -38.15
CA GLY A 31 -24.80 -12.83 -39.57
C GLY A 31 -23.44 -13.31 -40.09
N TRP A 32 -22.59 -13.92 -39.25
CA TRP A 32 -21.32 -14.50 -39.68
C TRP A 32 -21.53 -15.78 -40.51
N THR A 33 -20.98 -15.81 -41.73
CA THR A 33 -21.01 -16.97 -42.63
C THR A 33 -19.62 -17.58 -42.89
N GLY A 34 -18.60 -17.13 -42.15
CA GLY A 34 -17.22 -17.61 -42.30
C GLY A 34 -16.89 -18.82 -41.42
N LEU A 35 -15.60 -19.11 -41.26
CA LEU A 35 -15.13 -20.26 -40.48
C LEU A 35 -15.53 -20.14 -39.01
N THR A 36 -15.97 -21.23 -38.39
CA THR A 36 -16.46 -21.26 -36.99
C THR A 36 -15.63 -22.12 -36.04
N THR A 37 -14.75 -22.95 -36.59
CA THR A 37 -13.84 -23.81 -35.80
C THR A 37 -12.47 -23.15 -35.74
N CYS A 38 -11.88 -23.03 -34.55
CA CYS A 38 -10.59 -22.38 -34.34
C CYS A 38 -9.42 -23.37 -34.50
N VAL A 39 -8.21 -22.86 -34.74
CA VAL A 39 -6.98 -23.67 -34.71
C VAL A 39 -6.77 -24.33 -33.34
N SER A 40 -6.03 -25.45 -33.31
CA SER A 40 -5.75 -26.21 -32.08
C SER A 40 -5.21 -25.33 -30.96
N GLY A 41 -5.77 -25.44 -29.75
CA GLY A 41 -5.42 -24.62 -28.59
C GLY A 41 -6.22 -23.31 -28.45
N TYR A 42 -7.07 -22.98 -29.43
CA TYR A 42 -7.93 -21.80 -29.42
C TYR A 42 -9.41 -22.21 -29.45
N TYR A 43 -10.25 -21.39 -28.83
CA TYR A 43 -11.69 -21.58 -28.73
C TYR A 43 -12.42 -20.35 -29.24
N CYS A 44 -13.62 -20.54 -29.78
CA CYS A 44 -14.40 -19.43 -30.28
C CYS A 44 -15.12 -18.73 -29.13
N ASN A 45 -14.55 -17.64 -28.63
CA ASN A 45 -15.09 -16.91 -27.49
C ASN A 45 -16.04 -15.82 -27.97
N VAL A 46 -17.24 -15.75 -27.38
CA VAL A 46 -18.24 -14.72 -27.70
C VAL A 46 -17.86 -13.41 -27.02
N TYR A 47 -17.74 -12.33 -27.77
CA TYR A 47 -17.44 -11.00 -27.23
C TYR A 47 -18.71 -10.15 -27.10
N HIS A 48 -19.58 -10.20 -28.12
CA HIS A 48 -20.94 -9.66 -28.10
C HIS A 48 -21.79 -10.35 -29.18
N GLU A 49 -23.08 -10.03 -29.27
CA GLU A 49 -24.06 -10.72 -30.14
C GLU A 49 -23.67 -10.77 -31.63
N LEU A 50 -22.93 -9.78 -32.12
CA LEU A 50 -22.51 -9.70 -33.53
C LEU A 50 -21.08 -10.21 -33.76
N HIS A 51 -20.34 -10.60 -32.72
CA HIS A 51 -18.93 -10.95 -32.87
C HIS A 51 -18.41 -11.96 -31.84
N SER A 52 -17.80 -13.04 -32.34
CA SER A 52 -17.03 -14.03 -31.57
C SER A 52 -15.65 -14.20 -32.20
N ARG A 53 -14.61 -14.41 -31.40
CA ARG A 53 -13.22 -14.45 -31.84
C ARG A 53 -12.48 -15.68 -31.32
N SER A 54 -11.65 -16.26 -32.18
CA SER A 54 -10.74 -17.37 -31.85
C SER A 54 -9.71 -16.90 -30.83
N SER A 55 -9.73 -17.42 -29.60
CA SER A 55 -8.82 -16.98 -28.53
C SER A 55 -8.45 -18.16 -27.61
N PRO A 56 -7.28 -18.14 -26.95
CA PRO A 56 -6.87 -19.25 -26.09
C PRO A 56 -7.75 -19.33 -24.82
N PRO A 57 -7.78 -20.49 -24.15
CA PRO A 57 -8.59 -20.67 -22.93
C PRO A 57 -8.14 -19.69 -21.84
N GLY A 58 -9.09 -19.03 -21.18
CA GLY A 58 -8.84 -18.03 -20.13
C GLY A 58 -9.20 -16.58 -20.51
N HIS A 59 -9.43 -16.30 -21.79
CA HIS A 59 -9.94 -14.99 -22.24
C HIS A 59 -11.48 -14.95 -22.29
N ASN A 60 -12.13 -14.76 -21.14
CA ASN A 60 -13.55 -14.42 -21.10
C ASN A 60 -13.71 -12.89 -21.11
N TYR A 61 -14.20 -12.34 -22.22
CA TYR A 61 -14.52 -10.92 -22.34
C TYR A 61 -16.02 -10.73 -22.18
N HIS A 62 -16.46 -10.22 -21.02
CA HIS A 62 -17.85 -9.84 -20.80
C HIS A 62 -18.07 -8.42 -21.37
N GLY A 63 -18.58 -8.36 -22.61
CA GLY A 63 -19.03 -7.11 -23.22
C GLY A 63 -20.30 -6.55 -22.56
N PRO A 64 -20.50 -5.21 -22.60
CA PRO A 64 -21.59 -4.55 -21.89
C PRO A 64 -22.89 -4.60 -22.70
N GLY A 65 -24.00 -4.97 -22.04
CA GLY A 65 -25.33 -5.02 -22.65
C GLY A 65 -26.43 -4.63 -21.67
N SER A 66 -26.92 -3.41 -21.85
CA SER A 66 -28.16 -2.80 -21.36
C SER A 66 -29.27 -3.73 -20.83
N SER A 67 -29.72 -3.46 -19.61
CA SER A 67 -31.13 -3.17 -19.32
C SER A 67 -31.27 -2.53 -17.95
N TRP A 68 -32.04 -1.44 -17.90
CA TRP A 68 -32.54 -0.87 -16.65
C TRP A 68 -33.51 -1.88 -16.05
N HIS A 69 -33.16 -2.50 -14.93
CA HIS A 69 -34.13 -3.07 -14.02
C HIS A 69 -33.81 -2.69 -12.58
N ASP A 70 -34.82 -2.05 -12.00
CA ASP A 70 -35.07 -1.80 -10.59
C ASP A 70 -34.80 -3.09 -9.79
N ASP A 71 -33.90 -3.02 -8.80
CA ASP A 71 -33.93 -3.99 -7.71
C ASP A 71 -33.75 -3.26 -6.38
N GLN A 72 -34.82 -3.33 -5.61
CA GLN A 72 -34.96 -2.81 -4.28
C GLN A 72 -34.32 -3.80 -3.28
N HIS A 73 -33.64 -3.24 -2.26
CA HIS A 73 -33.33 -3.89 -1.00
C HIS A 73 -32.48 -5.19 -1.07
N GLN A 74 -31.15 -5.02 -1.11
CA GLN A 74 -30.22 -5.98 -0.49
C GLN A 74 -29.17 -5.23 0.34
N THR A 75 -29.01 -5.69 1.57
CA THR A 75 -28.11 -5.18 2.62
C THR A 75 -26.65 -5.19 2.17
N CYS A 76 -25.97 -4.04 2.22
CA CYS A 76 -24.54 -3.91 1.97
C CYS A 76 -23.70 -4.63 3.03
N HIS A 77 -23.22 -5.84 2.70
CA HIS A 77 -22.17 -6.54 3.44
C HIS A 77 -21.10 -7.06 2.47
N HIS A 78 -20.41 -6.16 1.77
CA HIS A 78 -19.17 -6.48 1.06
C HIS A 78 -18.21 -5.30 1.20
N GLY A 79 -17.11 -5.48 1.91
CA GLY A 79 -16.02 -4.49 1.98
C GLY A 79 -15.40 -4.29 0.60
N PHE A 80 -14.90 -3.09 0.31
CA PHE A 80 -14.18 -2.80 -0.94
C PHE A 80 -12.70 -2.57 -0.63
N ASN A 81 -11.82 -3.31 -1.30
CA ASN A 81 -10.38 -3.07 -1.33
C ASN A 81 -10.02 -2.08 -2.43
N ASN A 82 -9.37 -0.99 -2.03
CA ASN A 82 -9.05 0.14 -2.88
C ASN A 82 -7.56 0.52 -2.72
N TYR A 83 -6.97 1.10 -3.76
CA TYR A 83 -5.54 1.43 -3.81
C TYR A 83 -5.35 2.94 -4.05
N VAL A 84 -4.51 3.61 -3.27
CA VAL A 84 -4.16 5.02 -3.54
C VAL A 84 -3.02 5.09 -4.54
N PHE A 85 -3.33 5.74 -5.64
CA PHE A 85 -2.43 6.05 -6.73
C PHE A 85 -1.83 7.45 -6.54
N GLY A 86 -0.70 7.57 -5.84
CA GLY A 86 0.09 8.79 -5.89
C GLY A 86 0.66 9.04 -7.30
N ALA A 87 -0.15 9.56 -8.21
CA ALA A 87 0.36 10.31 -9.35
C ALA A 87 0.54 11.74 -8.86
N SER A 88 1.78 12.21 -8.85
CA SER A 88 1.99 13.53 -9.42
C SER A 88 2.00 13.28 -10.94
N PRO A 89 1.01 13.74 -11.74
CA PRO A 89 1.04 13.56 -13.19
C PRO A 89 2.14 14.38 -13.91
N CYS A 90 3.35 14.48 -13.32
CA CYS A 90 4.49 15.38 -13.56
C CYS A 90 4.47 16.65 -12.69
N ASP A 91 5.19 16.69 -11.57
CA ASP A 91 6.12 17.79 -11.20
C ASP A 91 6.89 17.54 -9.88
N ASP A 92 8.07 18.14 -9.81
CA ASP A 92 9.24 17.94 -8.94
C ASP A 92 9.23 18.72 -7.60
N ASN A 93 8.10 19.16 -7.05
CA ASN A 93 8.13 20.16 -5.96
C ASN A 93 7.20 19.94 -4.75
N VAL A 94 7.16 18.73 -4.19
CA VAL A 94 6.63 18.52 -2.82
C VAL A 94 7.64 17.75 -1.99
N ARG A 95 8.70 18.42 -1.50
CA ARG A 95 9.63 18.03 -0.39
C ARG A 95 9.92 16.52 -0.14
N ARG A 96 9.77 15.70 -1.15
CA ARG A 96 10.04 14.27 -1.27
C ARG A 96 10.72 14.14 -2.63
N VAL A 97 11.82 13.43 -2.62
CA VAL A 97 12.80 13.25 -3.71
C VAL A 97 12.15 13.43 -5.11
N PRO A 98 12.52 14.49 -5.86
CA PRO A 98 12.21 14.61 -7.28
C PRO A 98 12.53 13.30 -8.03
N GLY A 99 11.62 12.83 -8.88
CA GLY A 99 11.86 11.63 -9.71
C GLY A 99 11.48 10.26 -9.12
N ASN A 100 10.77 10.19 -7.99
CA ASN A 100 10.42 8.91 -7.36
C ASN A 100 9.42 8.05 -8.16
N ASN A 101 8.50 8.68 -8.91
CA ASN A 101 7.58 7.99 -9.81
C ASN A 101 7.61 8.62 -11.20
N PRO A 102 7.70 7.83 -12.28
CA PRO A 102 7.47 8.34 -13.63
C PRO A 102 5.99 8.74 -13.81
N PRO A 103 5.66 9.49 -14.88
CA PRO A 103 4.26 9.71 -15.27
C PRO A 103 3.56 8.36 -15.40
N VAL A 104 2.30 8.28 -14.95
CA VAL A 104 1.56 7.00 -14.96
C VAL A 104 1.59 6.33 -16.33
N ASP A 105 2.02 5.08 -16.32
CA ASP A 105 1.89 4.14 -17.42
C ASP A 105 0.56 3.38 -17.29
N ASP A 106 -0.13 3.20 -18.42
CA ASP A 106 -1.46 2.56 -18.46
C ASP A 106 -1.44 1.13 -17.89
N GLY A 107 -0.36 0.38 -18.11
CA GLY A 107 -0.19 -0.98 -17.63
C GLY A 107 -0.12 -1.08 -16.10
N THR A 108 0.15 0.02 -15.40
CA THR A 108 0.14 0.04 -13.92
C THR A 108 -1.20 -0.42 -13.36
N PHE A 109 -2.31 -0.06 -14.01
CA PHE A 109 -3.64 -0.46 -13.55
C PHE A 109 -3.93 -1.95 -13.73
N ASP A 110 -3.23 -2.65 -14.62
CA ASP A 110 -3.36 -4.11 -14.76
C ASP A 110 -2.83 -4.80 -13.49
N HIS A 111 -1.68 -4.38 -12.97
CA HIS A 111 -1.12 -4.91 -11.71
C HIS A 111 -2.05 -4.68 -10.51
N ILE A 112 -2.78 -3.55 -10.50
CA ILE A 112 -3.77 -3.24 -9.45
C ILE A 112 -4.97 -4.17 -9.53
N VAL A 113 -5.49 -4.43 -10.74
CA VAL A 113 -6.61 -5.38 -10.93
C VAL A 113 -6.19 -6.81 -10.61
N ASP A 114 -5.00 -7.21 -11.05
CA ASP A 114 -4.46 -8.56 -10.82
C ASP A 114 -4.25 -8.85 -9.33
N ALA A 115 -3.92 -7.82 -8.54
CA ALA A 115 -3.84 -7.89 -7.08
C ALA A 115 -5.21 -7.87 -6.37
N GLY A 116 -6.32 -7.88 -7.12
CA GLY A 116 -7.67 -8.02 -6.58
C GLY A 116 -8.40 -6.71 -6.24
N PHE A 117 -7.72 -5.55 -6.32
CA PHE A 117 -8.33 -4.25 -6.02
C PHE A 117 -9.51 -3.93 -6.93
N LYS A 118 -10.53 -3.26 -6.36
CA LYS A 118 -11.77 -2.89 -7.07
C LYS A 118 -11.87 -1.39 -7.32
N SER A 119 -11.02 -0.57 -6.71
CA SER A 119 -10.96 0.85 -7.00
C SER A 119 -9.59 1.44 -6.81
N VAL A 120 -9.41 2.64 -7.38
CA VAL A 120 -8.23 3.47 -7.21
C VAL A 120 -8.61 4.88 -6.75
N ARG A 121 -7.85 5.42 -5.81
CA ARG A 121 -7.89 6.86 -5.47
C ARG A 121 -6.74 7.54 -6.19
N ILE A 122 -7.04 8.53 -7.03
CA ILE A 122 -6.08 9.33 -7.80
C ILE A 122 -6.03 10.73 -7.16
N PRO A 123 -5.18 10.94 -6.13
CA PRO A 123 -4.85 12.26 -5.63
C PRO A 123 -4.29 13.17 -6.73
N VAL A 124 -4.76 14.41 -6.78
CA VAL A 124 -4.25 15.39 -7.76
C VAL A 124 -4.02 16.73 -7.07
N THR A 125 -2.81 17.27 -7.20
CA THR A 125 -2.50 18.64 -6.79
C THR A 125 -2.64 19.60 -7.97
N TYR A 126 -3.31 20.73 -7.77
CA TYR A 126 -3.58 21.70 -8.85
C TYR A 126 -2.79 23.01 -8.73
N THR A 127 -2.09 23.24 -7.62
CA THR A 127 -1.39 24.50 -7.31
C THR A 127 -0.49 25.01 -8.43
N ALA A 128 0.36 24.15 -9.01
CA ALA A 128 1.28 24.50 -10.09
C ALA A 128 0.61 24.57 -11.47
N HIS A 129 -0.65 24.17 -11.59
CA HIS A 129 -1.40 24.04 -12.84
C HIS A 129 -2.50 25.09 -12.97
N LEU A 130 -2.32 26.27 -12.36
CA LEU A 130 -3.19 27.42 -12.56
C LEU A 130 -2.57 28.40 -13.57
N THR A 131 -3.32 28.71 -14.62
CA THR A 131 -2.91 29.62 -15.70
C THR A 131 -3.39 31.05 -15.49
N SER A 132 -4.24 31.29 -14.48
CA SER A 132 -4.68 32.63 -14.09
C SER A 132 -4.92 32.72 -12.58
N GLY A 133 -4.87 33.95 -12.04
CA GLY A 133 -5.23 34.25 -10.66
C GLY A 133 -6.72 34.59 -10.49
N ALA A 134 -7.04 35.25 -9.38
CA ALA A 134 -8.38 35.75 -9.12
C ALA A 134 -8.91 36.65 -10.26
N PRO A 135 -10.23 36.62 -10.55
CA PRO A 135 -11.24 35.77 -9.92
C PRO A 135 -11.40 34.39 -10.58
N ASN A 136 -10.70 34.15 -11.70
CA ASN A 136 -10.98 33.00 -12.58
C ASN A 136 -10.31 31.72 -12.13
N TRP A 137 -9.09 31.80 -11.60
CA TRP A 137 -8.31 30.65 -11.14
C TRP A 137 -8.29 29.50 -12.17
N THR A 138 -8.02 29.83 -13.42
CA THR A 138 -8.16 28.90 -14.56
C THR A 138 -7.19 27.74 -14.41
N VAL A 139 -7.71 26.52 -14.30
CA VAL A 139 -6.88 25.31 -14.30
C VAL A 139 -6.41 25.05 -15.73
N ASP A 140 -5.13 24.70 -15.89
CA ASP A 140 -4.55 24.34 -17.17
C ASP A 140 -5.40 23.25 -17.87
N PRO A 141 -5.97 23.54 -19.07
CA PRO A 141 -6.75 22.56 -19.81
C PRO A 141 -5.98 21.28 -20.18
N VAL A 142 -4.67 21.38 -20.38
CA VAL A 142 -3.81 20.20 -20.67
C VAL A 142 -3.73 19.31 -19.45
N TRP A 143 -3.56 19.90 -18.26
CA TRP A 143 -3.58 19.17 -17.00
C TRP A 143 -4.93 18.49 -16.74
N LEU A 144 -6.03 19.22 -16.91
CA LEU A 144 -7.38 18.65 -16.78
C LEU A 144 -7.64 17.50 -17.77
N GLN A 145 -7.09 17.59 -18.98
CA GLN A 145 -7.16 16.49 -19.95
C GLN A 145 -6.37 15.28 -19.45
N ARG A 146 -5.13 15.47 -18.99
CA ARG A 146 -4.32 14.37 -18.46
C ARG A 146 -5.01 13.65 -17.29
N VAL A 147 -5.56 14.39 -16.32
CA VAL A 147 -6.34 13.81 -15.21
C VAL A 147 -7.52 12.98 -15.73
N SER A 148 -8.27 13.52 -16.69
CA SER A 148 -9.38 12.81 -17.34
C SER A 148 -8.93 11.52 -18.03
N ASP A 149 -7.78 11.54 -18.71
CA ASP A 149 -7.25 10.37 -19.44
C ASP A 149 -6.84 9.25 -18.48
N VAL A 150 -6.17 9.58 -17.37
CA VAL A 150 -5.78 8.60 -16.34
C VAL A 150 -7.01 7.99 -15.67
N ILE A 151 -8.06 8.79 -15.43
CA ILE A 151 -9.34 8.27 -14.94
C ILE A 151 -9.94 7.28 -15.95
N ASP A 152 -9.86 7.56 -17.25
CA ASP A 152 -10.34 6.62 -18.28
C ASP A 152 -9.56 5.32 -18.32
N GLN A 153 -8.24 5.37 -18.11
CA GLN A 153 -7.38 4.17 -18.02
C GLN A 153 -7.81 3.23 -16.88
N ALA A 154 -8.15 3.79 -15.72
CA ALA A 154 -8.69 3.03 -14.60
C ALA A 154 -10.10 2.49 -14.90
N LEU A 155 -10.98 3.33 -15.45
CA LEU A 155 -12.36 2.94 -15.80
C LEU A 155 -12.41 1.83 -16.87
N ALA A 156 -11.47 1.83 -17.82
CA ALA A 156 -11.34 0.79 -18.84
C ALA A 156 -11.12 -0.61 -18.25
N ARG A 157 -10.60 -0.67 -17.02
CA ARG A 157 -10.36 -1.89 -16.23
C ARG A 157 -11.44 -2.14 -15.17
N ASN A 158 -12.60 -1.49 -15.30
CA ASN A 158 -13.76 -1.59 -14.40
C ASN A 158 -13.50 -1.14 -12.95
N LEU A 159 -12.42 -0.41 -12.68
CA LEU A 159 -12.16 0.14 -11.37
C LEU A 159 -13.16 1.26 -11.04
N TYR A 160 -13.57 1.36 -9.77
CA TYR A 160 -14.09 2.62 -9.24
C TYR A 160 -12.94 3.61 -9.09
N VAL A 161 -13.24 4.91 -9.18
CA VAL A 161 -12.23 5.96 -9.11
C VAL A 161 -12.64 7.02 -8.10
N ILE A 162 -11.72 7.38 -7.21
CA ILE A 162 -11.82 8.56 -6.35
C ILE A 162 -10.82 9.59 -6.87
N THR A 163 -11.21 10.84 -7.04
CA THR A 163 -10.27 11.93 -7.34
C THR A 163 -10.62 13.17 -6.52
N ASN A 164 -9.62 14.01 -6.24
CA ASN A 164 -9.73 15.10 -5.28
C ASN A 164 -8.92 16.33 -5.71
N VAL A 165 -8.84 17.31 -4.81
CA VAL A 165 -7.71 18.24 -4.73
C VAL A 165 -6.85 17.84 -3.52
N HIS A 166 -5.54 17.66 -3.71
CA HIS A 166 -4.70 16.91 -2.76
C HIS A 166 -3.81 17.81 -1.89
N HIS A 167 -2.58 18.11 -2.31
CA HIS A 167 -1.65 18.94 -1.53
C HIS A 167 -2.01 20.43 -1.54
N ASP A 168 -3.00 20.81 -2.35
CA ASP A 168 -3.68 22.10 -2.30
C ASP A 168 -4.07 22.51 -0.87
N SER A 169 -4.39 21.54 0.00
CA SER A 169 -4.81 21.74 1.38
C SER A 169 -3.81 22.47 2.28
N TRP A 170 -2.51 22.22 2.13
CA TRP A 170 -1.46 22.93 2.87
C TRP A 170 -0.67 23.90 2.01
N GLU A 171 -0.74 23.80 0.68
CA GLU A 171 -0.04 24.73 -0.21
C GLU A 171 -0.74 26.10 -0.30
N TRP A 172 -2.07 26.13 -0.25
CA TRP A 172 -2.82 27.39 -0.30
C TRP A 172 -4.19 27.37 0.36
N ALA A 173 -4.78 26.20 0.61
CA ALA A 173 -6.13 26.07 1.18
C ALA A 173 -6.14 25.82 2.69
N ASP A 174 -5.13 26.32 3.40
CA ASP A 174 -5.07 26.23 4.87
C ASP A 174 -6.16 27.12 5.49
N VAL A 175 -7.16 26.53 6.14
CA VAL A 175 -8.29 27.27 6.73
C VAL A 175 -7.99 27.90 8.09
N ARG A 176 -6.81 27.63 8.65
CA ARG A 176 -6.36 28.16 9.95
C ARG A 176 -5.71 29.54 9.78
N SER A 177 -5.28 29.87 8.56
CA SER A 177 -4.55 31.10 8.26
C SER A 177 -4.91 31.65 6.87
N GLY A 178 -4.72 32.95 6.66
CA GLY A 178 -4.98 33.58 5.36
C GLY A 178 -6.39 34.13 5.16
N ASP A 179 -6.65 34.65 3.95
CA ASP A 179 -7.92 35.26 3.58
C ASP A 179 -8.92 34.18 3.13
N LEU A 180 -9.81 33.80 4.05
CA LEU A 180 -10.83 32.77 3.80
C LEU A 180 -11.72 33.08 2.60
N ALA A 181 -11.99 34.35 2.28
CA ALA A 181 -12.83 34.69 1.13
C ALA A 181 -12.11 34.37 -0.19
N VAL A 182 -10.81 34.69 -0.27
CA VAL A 182 -9.97 34.36 -1.43
C VAL A 182 -9.79 32.84 -1.56
N ILE A 183 -9.51 32.16 -0.45
CA ILE A 183 -9.34 30.69 -0.43
C ILE A 183 -10.62 30.00 -0.90
N GLN A 184 -11.77 30.39 -0.35
CA GLN A 184 -13.08 29.83 -0.74
C GLN A 184 -13.43 30.12 -2.20
N GLN A 185 -13.11 31.32 -2.70
CA GLN A 185 -13.30 31.65 -4.13
C GLN A 185 -12.45 30.73 -5.02
N ARG A 186 -11.15 30.60 -4.70
CA ARG A 186 -10.21 29.74 -5.44
C ARG A 186 -10.66 28.28 -5.43
N PHE A 187 -10.99 27.75 -4.25
CA PHE A 187 -11.48 26.38 -4.07
C PHE A 187 -12.72 26.10 -4.92
N ARG A 188 -13.72 26.99 -4.88
CA ARG A 188 -14.92 26.86 -5.70
C ARG A 188 -14.60 26.91 -7.19
N ALA A 189 -13.77 27.85 -7.64
CA ALA A 189 -13.43 28.03 -9.04
C ALA A 189 -12.71 26.80 -9.64
N ILE A 190 -11.81 26.19 -8.87
CA ILE A 190 -11.12 24.95 -9.26
C ILE A 190 -12.14 23.81 -9.38
N TRP A 191 -13.00 23.61 -8.38
CA TRP A 191 -13.99 22.52 -8.41
C TRP A 191 -15.02 22.63 -9.53
N VAL A 192 -15.47 23.85 -9.89
CA VAL A 192 -16.35 24.02 -11.05
C VAL A 192 -15.68 23.52 -12.33
N GLN A 193 -14.39 23.81 -12.53
CA GLN A 193 -13.64 23.40 -13.71
C GLN A 193 -13.39 21.88 -13.75
N ILE A 194 -12.97 21.28 -12.62
CA ILE A 194 -12.79 19.83 -12.50
C ILE A 194 -14.12 19.11 -12.76
N ALA A 195 -15.18 19.51 -12.06
CA ALA A 195 -16.49 18.89 -12.18
C ALA A 195 -17.06 19.02 -13.59
N LYS A 196 -16.81 20.14 -14.29
CA LYS A 196 -17.23 20.33 -15.69
C LYS A 196 -16.44 19.43 -16.64
N LYS A 197 -15.12 19.30 -16.44
CA LYS A 197 -14.27 18.40 -17.24
C LYS A 197 -14.74 16.95 -17.13
N LEU A 198 -15.12 16.52 -15.93
CA LEU A 198 -15.46 15.14 -15.61
C LEU A 198 -16.99 14.87 -15.60
N ALA A 199 -17.81 15.84 -16.01
CA ALA A 199 -19.26 15.83 -15.84
C ALA A 199 -19.95 14.59 -16.45
N CYS A 200 -19.46 14.10 -17.59
CA CYS A 200 -20.02 12.96 -18.32
C CYS A 200 -19.34 11.62 -18.00
N LYS A 201 -18.36 11.59 -17.07
CA LYS A 201 -17.73 10.33 -16.65
C LYS A 201 -18.73 9.45 -15.90
N SER A 202 -18.49 8.13 -15.99
CA SER A 202 -19.26 7.05 -15.34
C SER A 202 -19.61 7.36 -13.88
N SER A 203 -20.70 6.77 -13.37
CA SER A 203 -21.05 6.79 -11.94
C SER A 203 -20.01 6.08 -11.05
N ARG A 204 -19.07 5.35 -11.65
CA ARG A 204 -17.91 4.77 -10.95
C ARG A 204 -16.87 5.81 -10.51
N VAL A 205 -16.96 7.05 -10.99
CA VAL A 205 -16.08 8.15 -10.56
C VAL A 205 -16.76 8.96 -9.46
N SER A 206 -16.13 8.99 -8.29
CA SER A 206 -16.50 9.83 -7.14
C SER A 206 -15.51 10.98 -6.97
N PHE A 207 -15.98 12.08 -6.39
CA PHE A 207 -15.16 13.25 -6.09
C PHE A 207 -15.02 13.39 -4.58
N GLU A 208 -13.79 13.53 -4.09
CA GLU A 208 -13.49 13.86 -2.69
C GLU A 208 -13.19 15.36 -2.58
N SER A 209 -13.77 16.06 -1.60
CA SER A 209 -13.73 17.51 -1.52
C SER A 209 -12.32 18.10 -1.42
N ILE A 210 -11.49 17.58 -0.52
CA ILE A 210 -10.10 18.03 -0.30
C ILE A 210 -9.38 17.03 0.62
N ASN A 211 -8.11 16.76 0.36
CA ASN A 211 -7.27 15.91 1.19
C ASN A 211 -6.80 16.62 2.46
N GLU A 212 -6.98 16.02 3.64
CA GLU A 212 -6.39 16.45 4.92
C GLU A 212 -6.44 17.98 5.17
N PRO A 213 -7.61 18.62 5.05
CA PRO A 213 -7.71 20.07 5.21
C PRO A 213 -7.27 20.48 6.63
N PRO A 214 -6.29 21.39 6.79
CA PRO A 214 -5.73 21.69 8.09
C PRO A 214 -6.78 22.20 9.07
N ALA A 215 -6.85 21.64 10.28
CA ALA A 215 -7.77 22.08 11.32
C ALA A 215 -7.25 21.71 12.71
N ASP A 216 -7.20 22.68 13.61
CA ASP A 216 -6.68 22.50 14.98
C ASP A 216 -7.74 22.76 16.05
N ASN A 217 -8.87 23.37 15.69
CA ASN A 217 -9.98 23.62 16.59
C ASN A 217 -11.35 23.64 15.88
N ALA A 218 -12.43 23.83 16.64
CA ALA A 218 -13.80 23.82 16.13
C ALA A 218 -14.11 24.95 15.12
N VAL A 219 -13.42 26.10 15.19
CA VAL A 219 -13.57 27.19 14.21
C VAL A 219 -13.00 26.76 12.87
N ASP A 220 -11.81 26.16 12.86
CA ASP A 220 -11.20 25.62 11.65
C ASP A 220 -12.08 24.50 11.06
N GLY A 221 -12.60 23.61 11.91
CA GLY A 221 -13.55 22.58 11.49
C GLY A 221 -14.81 23.16 10.84
N ALA A 222 -15.34 24.29 11.32
CA ALA A 222 -16.45 24.99 10.66
C ALA A 222 -16.06 25.54 9.27
N ASN A 223 -14.82 26.01 9.10
CA ASN A 223 -14.30 26.44 7.80
C ASN A 223 -14.14 25.26 6.82
N VAL A 224 -13.70 24.08 7.31
CA VAL A 224 -13.67 22.85 6.50
C VAL A 224 -15.09 22.42 6.09
N ASN A 225 -16.07 22.50 7.00
CA ASN A 225 -17.47 22.25 6.66
C ASN A 225 -17.96 23.21 5.56
N LYS A 226 -17.48 24.46 5.55
CA LYS A 226 -17.79 25.42 4.48
C LYS A 226 -17.20 25.01 3.13
N PHE A 227 -16.02 24.41 3.08
CA PHE A 227 -15.48 23.83 1.85
C PHE A 227 -16.38 22.71 1.33
N ASN A 228 -16.85 21.81 2.19
CA ASN A 228 -17.77 20.75 1.79
C ASN A 228 -19.07 21.32 1.16
N GLU A 229 -19.61 22.42 1.68
CA GLU A 229 -20.77 23.11 1.07
C GLU A 229 -20.45 23.69 -0.32
N LEU A 230 -19.33 24.41 -0.43
CA LEU A 230 -18.90 25.03 -1.68
C LEU A 230 -18.61 23.99 -2.76
N PHE A 231 -18.01 22.87 -2.36
CA PHE A 231 -17.72 21.72 -3.21
C PHE A 231 -19.01 21.13 -3.79
N VAL A 232 -19.99 20.79 -2.93
CA VAL A 232 -21.29 20.25 -3.39
C VAL A 232 -21.97 21.22 -4.36
N SER A 233 -21.96 22.51 -4.05
CA SER A 233 -22.54 23.53 -4.94
C SER A 233 -21.81 23.62 -6.28
N ALA A 234 -20.48 23.63 -6.29
CA ALA A 234 -19.65 23.73 -7.49
C ALA A 234 -19.85 22.51 -8.40
N VAL A 235 -19.89 21.31 -7.82
CA VAL A 235 -20.08 20.06 -8.57
C VAL A 235 -21.45 20.02 -9.24
N ASN A 236 -22.50 20.45 -8.53
CA ASN A 236 -23.86 20.46 -9.09
C ASN A 236 -24.06 21.55 -10.15
N GLU A 237 -23.43 22.73 -10.00
CA GLU A 237 -23.45 23.79 -11.02
C GLU A 237 -22.83 23.33 -12.35
N ALA A 238 -21.81 22.48 -12.30
CA ALA A 238 -21.12 22.00 -13.49
C ALA A 238 -21.98 21.10 -14.40
N GLY A 239 -23.14 20.61 -13.93
CA GLY A 239 -24.11 19.86 -14.73
C GLY A 239 -23.68 18.44 -15.10
N GLY A 240 -24.25 17.89 -16.19
CA GLY A 240 -24.01 16.51 -16.63
C GLY A 240 -24.53 15.48 -15.63
N HIS A 241 -23.74 14.45 -15.32
CA HIS A 241 -24.12 13.40 -14.37
C HIS A 241 -23.84 13.77 -12.91
N ASN A 242 -23.30 14.97 -12.65
CA ASN A 242 -22.80 15.36 -11.34
C ASN A 242 -23.88 15.42 -10.25
N ALA A 243 -25.13 15.73 -10.60
CA ALA A 243 -26.25 15.72 -9.64
C ALA A 243 -26.51 14.34 -8.99
N LYS A 244 -26.00 13.26 -9.60
CA LYS A 244 -26.10 11.89 -9.09
C LYS A 244 -24.74 11.29 -8.71
N ARG A 245 -23.66 12.08 -8.81
CA ARG A 245 -22.31 11.62 -8.52
C ARG A 245 -22.13 11.44 -7.02
N VAL A 246 -21.43 10.37 -6.65
CA VAL A 246 -21.01 10.13 -5.26
C VAL A 246 -19.98 11.18 -4.86
N LEU A 247 -20.24 11.88 -3.77
CA LEU A 247 -19.34 12.87 -3.19
C LEU A 247 -18.75 12.35 -1.88
N GLN A 248 -17.43 12.40 -1.75
CA GLN A 248 -16.74 12.08 -0.51
C GLN A 248 -16.38 13.38 0.20
N LEU A 249 -16.79 13.49 1.45
CA LEU A 249 -16.58 14.70 2.25
C LEU A 249 -15.48 14.43 3.28
N ALA A 250 -14.61 15.41 3.48
CA ALA A 250 -13.50 15.32 4.42
C ALA A 250 -13.78 16.08 5.72
N GLY A 251 -13.29 15.54 6.83
CA GLY A 251 -13.16 16.23 8.12
C GLY A 251 -11.78 16.87 8.28
N GLY A 252 -11.56 17.55 9.42
CA GLY A 252 -10.29 18.22 9.70
C GLY A 252 -9.10 17.24 9.75
N VAL A 253 -8.07 17.51 8.95
CA VAL A 253 -6.85 16.69 8.78
C VAL A 253 -7.15 15.24 8.34
N SER A 254 -8.38 14.95 7.91
CA SER A 254 -8.89 13.57 7.76
C SER A 254 -8.69 12.69 9.01
N ASP A 255 -8.45 13.28 10.18
CA ASP A 255 -8.16 12.55 11.41
C ASP A 255 -9.47 12.00 12.03
N PRO A 256 -9.51 10.75 12.52
CA PRO A 256 -10.74 10.13 13.03
C PRO A 256 -11.32 10.89 14.22
N ILE A 257 -10.50 11.42 15.13
CA ILE A 257 -10.95 12.13 16.33
C ILE A 257 -11.48 13.51 15.96
N LYS A 258 -10.71 14.32 15.22
CA LYS A 258 -11.08 15.66 14.77
C LYS A 258 -12.33 15.61 13.88
N THR A 259 -12.42 14.61 12.99
CA THR A 259 -13.60 14.39 12.16
C THR A 259 -14.84 14.11 13.02
N THR A 260 -14.71 13.19 13.97
CA THR A 260 -15.77 12.84 14.94
C THR A 260 -16.24 14.04 15.77
N GLN A 261 -15.35 14.98 16.08
CA GLN A 261 -15.65 16.16 16.90
C GLN A 261 -16.26 17.32 16.09
N TRP A 262 -15.78 17.60 14.88
CA TRP A 262 -16.05 18.88 14.21
C TRP A 262 -16.73 18.78 12.85
N PHE A 263 -16.75 17.61 12.21
CA PHE A 263 -17.39 17.45 10.91
C PHE A 263 -18.91 17.64 11.00
N LYS A 264 -19.46 18.38 10.04
CA LYS A 264 -20.90 18.50 9.80
C LYS A 264 -21.15 18.42 8.31
N ALA A 265 -21.99 17.46 7.91
CA ALA A 265 -22.39 17.34 6.51
C ALA A 265 -23.16 18.61 6.05
N PRO A 266 -22.97 19.06 4.79
CA PRO A 266 -23.76 20.14 4.21
C PRO A 266 -25.27 19.87 4.35
N ALA A 267 -26.02 20.89 4.74
CA ALA A 267 -27.47 20.78 4.83
C ALA A 267 -28.07 20.50 3.44
N ASN A 268 -29.06 19.60 3.38
CA ASN A 268 -29.83 19.27 2.17
C ASN A 268 -28.98 18.73 0.99
N ILE A 269 -27.85 18.08 1.24
CA ILE A 269 -27.11 17.38 0.19
C ILE A 269 -28.03 16.37 -0.51
N GLN A 270 -28.18 16.51 -1.83
CA GLN A 270 -29.02 15.63 -2.66
C GLN A 270 -28.20 14.51 -3.32
N ASN A 271 -26.90 14.74 -3.49
CA ASN A 271 -25.97 13.74 -3.98
C ASN A 271 -25.89 12.55 -3.00
N PRO A 272 -25.72 11.31 -3.51
CA PRO A 272 -25.19 10.26 -2.65
C PRO A 272 -23.81 10.68 -2.14
N TRP A 273 -23.51 10.41 -0.87
CA TRP A 273 -22.24 10.83 -0.29
C TRP A 273 -21.69 9.83 0.73
N ALA A 274 -20.38 9.92 0.95
CA ALA A 274 -19.63 9.17 1.94
C ALA A 274 -18.74 10.12 2.77
N LEU A 275 -18.39 9.72 3.98
CA LEU A 275 -17.39 10.42 4.79
C LEU A 275 -16.03 9.72 4.63
N GLN A 276 -15.00 10.51 4.35
CA GLN A 276 -13.63 10.01 4.23
C GLN A 276 -12.80 10.42 5.45
N PHE A 277 -12.00 9.50 5.97
CA PHE A 277 -10.98 9.74 7.01
C PHE A 277 -9.74 8.88 6.71
N HIS A 278 -8.60 9.18 7.34
CA HIS A 278 -7.33 8.48 7.18
C HIS A 278 -6.89 7.86 8.51
N TYR A 279 -5.98 6.88 8.47
CA TYR A 279 -5.48 6.24 9.70
C TYR A 279 -4.01 5.83 9.60
N TYR A 280 -3.17 6.52 10.39
CA TYR A 280 -1.74 6.26 10.55
C TYR A 280 -1.36 6.22 12.04
N SER A 281 -1.98 5.30 12.79
CA SER A 281 -1.78 5.16 14.24
C SER A 281 -1.45 3.73 14.66
N PRO A 282 -0.65 3.54 15.73
CA PRO A 282 -0.02 4.60 16.53
C PRO A 282 1.19 5.21 15.80
N TYR A 283 1.38 6.53 15.96
CA TYR A 283 2.39 7.31 15.26
C TYR A 283 3.80 6.72 15.40
N ASP A 284 4.16 6.29 16.61
CA ASP A 284 5.48 5.76 16.91
C ASP A 284 5.79 4.49 16.11
N PHE A 285 4.83 3.58 15.97
CA PHE A 285 5.01 2.39 15.15
C PHE A 285 5.02 2.72 13.65
N ILE A 286 4.00 3.43 13.16
CA ILE A 286 3.80 3.67 11.72
C ILE A 286 4.95 4.47 11.10
N PHE A 287 5.50 5.44 11.84
CA PHE A 287 6.64 6.25 11.39
C PHE A 287 7.99 5.76 11.91
N SER A 288 8.05 4.58 12.55
CA SER A 288 9.26 4.08 13.24
C SER A 288 9.93 5.18 14.09
N ALA A 289 9.08 5.91 14.81
CA ALA A 289 9.49 6.99 15.69
C ALA A 289 9.97 6.42 17.02
N TRP A 290 11.01 7.04 17.56
CA TRP A 290 11.57 6.68 18.85
C TRP A 290 11.87 5.18 18.97
N GLY A 291 12.31 4.53 17.88
CA GLY A 291 12.69 3.11 17.84
C GLY A 291 11.56 2.11 18.08
N LYS A 292 10.29 2.50 17.94
CA LYS A 292 9.14 1.60 18.07
C LYS A 292 9.06 0.65 16.86
N THR A 293 9.51 -0.58 17.07
CA THR A 293 9.50 -1.65 16.05
C THR A 293 8.53 -2.78 16.38
N ILE A 294 7.76 -2.65 17.46
CA ILE A 294 6.83 -3.68 17.96
C ILE A 294 5.40 -3.17 17.91
N TRP A 295 4.48 -4.06 17.56
CA TRP A 295 3.04 -3.84 17.60
C TRP A 295 2.32 -5.18 17.71
N GLY A 296 1.19 -5.21 18.40
CA GLY A 296 0.29 -6.36 18.41
C GLY A 296 -0.27 -6.70 19.78
N SER A 297 0.13 -6.01 20.83
CA SER A 297 -0.39 -6.28 22.18
C SER A 297 -1.92 -6.17 22.24
N ALA A 298 -2.53 -6.74 23.28
CA ALA A 298 -3.97 -6.58 23.51
C ALA A 298 -4.37 -5.08 23.62
N ALA A 299 -3.50 -4.25 24.18
CA ALA A 299 -3.72 -2.81 24.28
C ALA A 299 -3.66 -2.12 22.92
N ASP A 300 -2.67 -2.48 22.07
CA ASP A 300 -2.55 -1.94 20.71
C ASP A 300 -3.80 -2.22 19.87
N ARG A 301 -4.25 -3.49 19.87
CA ARG A 301 -5.46 -3.89 19.14
C ARG A 301 -6.72 -3.21 19.68
N ALA A 302 -6.82 -3.06 21.00
CA ALA A 302 -7.97 -2.39 21.63
C ALA A 302 -8.02 -0.90 21.28
N ALA A 303 -6.88 -0.20 21.28
CA ALA A 303 -6.79 1.21 20.90
C ALA A 303 -7.24 1.42 19.44
N LEU A 304 -6.67 0.66 18.49
CA LEU A 304 -7.06 0.74 17.08
C LEU A 304 -8.56 0.46 16.90
N THR A 305 -9.08 -0.57 17.58
CA THR A 305 -10.51 -0.91 17.52
C THR A 305 -11.38 0.24 18.03
N ALA A 306 -11.00 0.87 19.14
CA ALA A 306 -11.74 1.97 19.74
C ALA A 306 -11.83 3.19 18.80
N ASP A 307 -10.75 3.52 18.09
CA ASP A 307 -10.74 4.63 17.15
C ASP A 307 -11.76 4.43 16.02
N PHE A 308 -11.77 3.25 15.40
CA PHE A 308 -12.72 2.92 14.33
C PHE A 308 -14.17 2.85 14.85
N GLN A 309 -14.37 2.30 16.05
CA GLN A 309 -15.68 2.26 16.69
C GLN A 309 -16.21 3.67 17.00
N ALA A 310 -15.34 4.61 17.40
CA ALA A 310 -15.73 6.00 17.64
C ALA A 310 -16.25 6.66 16.35
N VAL A 311 -15.53 6.51 15.23
CA VAL A 311 -15.97 7.03 13.93
C VAL A 311 -17.29 6.39 13.51
N ARG A 312 -17.39 5.05 13.52
CA ARG A 312 -18.63 4.36 13.14
C ARG A 312 -19.81 4.74 14.06
N GLY A 313 -19.57 4.90 15.36
CA GLY A 313 -20.59 5.31 16.33
C GLY A 313 -21.18 6.68 16.03
N ASN A 314 -20.33 7.67 15.69
CA ASN A 314 -20.78 9.01 15.33
C ASN A 314 -21.42 9.11 13.94
N PHE A 315 -21.09 8.17 13.04
CA PHE A 315 -21.53 8.15 11.66
C PHE A 315 -22.21 6.81 11.29
N SER A 316 -23.17 6.40 12.11
CA SER A 316 -23.79 5.06 12.08
C SER A 316 -24.47 4.71 10.76
N ASN A 317 -25.06 5.69 10.08
CA ASN A 317 -25.82 5.51 8.83
C ASN A 317 -25.13 6.15 7.60
N VAL A 318 -23.85 6.50 7.72
CA VAL A 318 -23.08 7.14 6.65
C VAL A 318 -22.08 6.12 6.07
N PRO A 319 -22.00 5.95 4.74
CA PRO A 319 -20.92 5.17 4.13
C PRO A 319 -19.56 5.78 4.50
N LEU A 320 -18.63 4.94 4.96
CA LEU A 320 -17.30 5.38 5.40
C LEU A 320 -16.24 4.85 4.44
N VAL A 321 -15.28 5.70 4.12
CA VAL A 321 -14.09 5.37 3.33
C VAL A 321 -12.86 5.73 4.16
N LEU A 322 -12.02 4.73 4.44
CA LEU A 322 -10.67 4.95 4.94
C LEU A 322 -9.79 5.31 3.74
N GLY A 323 -9.71 6.60 3.45
CA GLY A 323 -9.14 7.17 2.21
C GLY A 323 -7.64 6.96 2.06
N GLU A 324 -6.95 6.78 3.18
CA GLU A 324 -5.54 6.42 3.27
C GLU A 324 -5.27 5.67 4.58
N PHE A 325 -4.45 4.64 4.48
CA PHE A 325 -3.77 3.99 5.60
C PHE A 325 -2.54 3.27 5.08
N ASP A 326 -1.49 3.17 5.89
CA ASP A 326 -0.37 2.29 5.60
C ASP A 326 0.46 2.00 6.85
N ALA A 327 1.08 0.82 6.87
CA ALA A 327 2.25 0.51 7.67
C ALA A 327 3.36 0.09 6.70
N SER A 328 4.20 1.05 6.29
CA SER A 328 5.12 0.86 5.17
C SER A 328 6.14 -0.26 5.44
N PRO A 329 6.37 -1.16 4.46
CA PRO A 329 7.38 -2.21 4.59
C PRO A 329 8.81 -1.67 4.59
N LEU A 330 9.02 -0.38 4.26
CA LEU A 330 10.34 0.25 4.36
C LEU A 330 10.81 0.35 5.80
N ASN A 331 9.93 0.65 6.76
CA ASN A 331 10.35 1.01 8.12
C ASN A 331 9.67 0.24 9.25
N THR A 332 8.65 -0.56 8.95
CA THR A 332 7.94 -1.35 9.96
C THR A 332 8.38 -2.82 9.91
N GLU A 333 8.57 -3.43 11.08
CA GLU A 333 9.00 -4.83 11.18
C GLU A 333 7.91 -5.77 10.62
N PRO A 334 8.22 -6.76 9.77
CA PRO A 334 7.22 -7.53 9.04
C PRO A 334 6.14 -8.22 9.89
N ALA A 335 6.50 -8.92 10.96
CA ALA A 335 5.50 -9.64 11.75
C ALA A 335 4.57 -8.67 12.50
N ALA A 336 5.11 -7.59 13.08
CA ALA A 336 4.31 -6.51 13.65
C ALA A 336 3.43 -5.80 12.61
N ARG A 337 3.98 -5.50 11.42
CA ARG A 337 3.28 -4.89 10.28
C ARG A 337 2.11 -5.73 9.83
N TRP A 338 2.33 -7.02 9.58
CA TRP A 338 1.27 -7.93 9.13
C TRP A 338 0.17 -8.12 10.18
N LYS A 339 0.52 -8.16 11.48
CA LYS A 339 -0.49 -8.12 12.56
C LYS A 339 -1.31 -6.83 12.52
N TRP A 340 -0.67 -5.68 12.30
CA TRP A 340 -1.36 -4.39 12.22
C TRP A 340 -2.30 -4.32 11.01
N THR A 341 -1.79 -4.69 9.83
CA THR A 341 -2.54 -4.67 8.56
C THR A 341 -3.77 -5.58 8.62
N ASP A 342 -3.62 -6.82 9.09
CA ASP A 342 -4.74 -7.77 9.25
C ASP A 342 -5.79 -7.24 10.25
N HIS A 343 -5.34 -6.74 11.40
CA HIS A 343 -6.26 -6.24 12.42
C HIS A 343 -7.03 -5.00 11.96
N LEU A 344 -6.35 -4.04 11.32
CA LEU A 344 -6.99 -2.86 10.74
C LEU A 344 -8.01 -3.25 9.67
N ALA A 345 -7.60 -4.09 8.71
CA ALA A 345 -8.47 -4.47 7.60
C ALA A 345 -9.72 -5.23 8.07
N ARG A 346 -9.58 -6.11 9.08
CA ARG A 346 -10.72 -6.82 9.69
C ARG A 346 -11.65 -5.87 10.41
N ILE A 347 -11.15 -4.99 11.26
CA ILE A 347 -12.01 -4.03 11.99
C ILE A 347 -12.71 -3.08 11.03
N ALA A 348 -12.03 -2.59 10.00
CA ALA A 348 -12.64 -1.77 8.97
C ALA A 348 -13.76 -2.52 8.24
N THR A 349 -13.51 -3.78 7.84
CA THR A 349 -14.51 -4.63 7.17
C THR A 349 -15.71 -4.91 8.06
N ASP A 350 -15.50 -5.30 9.31
CA ASP A 350 -16.55 -5.57 10.31
C ASP A 350 -17.43 -4.34 10.56
N LEU A 351 -16.85 -3.14 10.47
CA LEU A 351 -17.54 -1.87 10.64
C LEU A 351 -18.02 -1.25 9.31
N GLY A 352 -17.95 -1.97 8.20
CA GLY A 352 -18.43 -1.51 6.89
C GLY A 352 -17.70 -0.25 6.38
N VAL A 353 -16.39 -0.16 6.61
CA VAL A 353 -15.52 0.90 6.13
C VAL A 353 -14.76 0.39 4.91
N ALA A 354 -14.86 1.09 3.77
CA ALA A 354 -14.10 0.76 2.59
C ALA A 354 -12.63 1.17 2.77
N LEU A 355 -11.68 0.33 2.35
CA LEU A 355 -10.25 0.50 2.64
C LEU A 355 -9.50 1.01 1.41
N VAL A 356 -8.71 2.07 1.54
CA VAL A 356 -7.81 2.55 0.48
C VAL A 356 -6.36 2.60 0.99
N ILE A 357 -5.52 1.65 0.57
CA ILE A 357 -4.11 1.58 1.02
C ILE A 357 -3.29 2.69 0.36
N TRP A 358 -2.48 3.41 1.14
CA TRP A 358 -1.57 4.41 0.61
C TRP A 358 -0.34 3.75 -0.03
N ASP A 359 -0.08 4.06 -1.31
CA ASP A 359 1.15 3.66 -1.99
C ASP A 359 1.79 4.83 -2.73
N ASN A 360 2.91 5.30 -2.17
CA ASN A 360 3.70 6.37 -2.74
C ASN A 360 4.65 5.93 -3.87
N GLY A 361 4.65 4.64 -4.25
CA GLY A 361 5.52 4.03 -5.26
C GLY A 361 6.80 3.38 -4.70
N LEU A 362 7.23 3.74 -3.48
CA LEU A 362 8.34 3.12 -2.78
C LEU A 362 7.91 2.03 -1.80
N ASP A 363 6.70 2.15 -1.24
CA ASP A 363 6.24 1.27 -0.16
C ASP A 363 5.86 -0.09 -0.73
N HIS A 364 4.90 -0.16 -1.67
CA HIS A 364 4.29 -1.44 -2.06
C HIS A 364 4.61 -1.83 -3.49
N LEU A 365 3.89 -1.32 -4.50
CA LEU A 365 4.08 -1.68 -5.90
C LEU A 365 5.29 -0.95 -6.47
N ASP A 366 6.29 -1.71 -6.91
CA ASP A 366 7.29 -1.17 -7.84
C ASP A 366 6.66 -1.06 -9.22
N ARG A 367 6.28 0.18 -9.57
CA ARG A 367 5.57 0.49 -10.82
C ARG A 367 6.43 0.24 -12.07
N ASN A 368 7.76 0.14 -11.94
CA ASN A 368 8.63 -0.15 -13.08
C ASN A 368 8.67 -1.64 -13.41
N THR A 369 8.52 -2.50 -12.40
CA THR A 369 8.66 -3.96 -12.54
C THR A 369 7.34 -4.71 -12.40
N GLY A 370 6.29 -4.06 -11.87
CA GLY A 370 5.01 -4.68 -11.55
C GLY A 370 5.06 -5.59 -10.32
N VAL A 371 6.13 -5.52 -9.52
CA VAL A 371 6.36 -6.39 -8.37
C VAL A 371 5.90 -5.71 -7.09
N TRP A 372 5.09 -6.42 -6.30
CA TRP A 372 4.74 -6.02 -4.94
C TRP A 372 5.90 -6.30 -3.98
N ARG A 373 6.38 -5.28 -3.28
CA ARG A 373 7.47 -5.42 -2.29
C ARG A 373 7.04 -6.18 -1.03
N ASP A 374 5.76 -6.07 -0.67
CA ASP A 374 5.15 -6.85 0.42
C ASP A 374 3.81 -7.49 0.00
N PRO A 375 3.84 -8.61 -0.76
CA PRO A 375 2.63 -9.28 -1.22
C PRO A 375 1.78 -9.83 -0.06
N VAL A 376 2.38 -10.06 1.11
CA VAL A 376 1.66 -10.57 2.29
C VAL A 376 0.68 -9.51 2.81
N SER A 377 1.10 -8.24 2.92
CA SER A 377 0.19 -7.16 3.34
C SER A 377 -1.02 -7.01 2.41
N ILE A 378 -0.81 -7.15 1.09
CA ILE A 378 -1.89 -7.09 0.09
C ILE A 378 -2.85 -8.28 0.25
N ALA A 379 -2.30 -9.50 0.39
CA ALA A 379 -3.11 -10.70 0.60
C ALA A 379 -3.89 -10.67 1.93
N LEU A 380 -3.34 -10.06 2.98
CA LEU A 380 -4.04 -9.89 4.27
C LEU A 380 -5.25 -8.96 4.14
N ILE A 381 -5.11 -7.86 3.40
CA ILE A 381 -6.21 -6.94 3.10
C ILE A 381 -7.29 -7.65 2.27
N GLU A 382 -6.91 -8.47 1.27
CA GLU A 382 -7.83 -9.28 0.47
C GLU A 382 -8.59 -10.31 1.32
N ALA A 383 -7.87 -11.11 2.11
CA ALA A 383 -8.46 -12.10 3.00
C ALA A 383 -9.44 -11.46 4.00
N ALA A 384 -9.05 -10.35 4.63
CA ALA A 384 -9.90 -9.66 5.59
C ALA A 384 -11.22 -9.18 4.97
N VAL A 385 -11.17 -8.59 3.75
CA VAL A 385 -12.37 -8.15 3.04
C VAL A 385 -13.24 -9.30 2.54
N ALA A 386 -12.64 -10.45 2.24
CA ALA A 386 -13.36 -11.69 1.96
C ALA A 386 -14.01 -12.32 3.21
N GLY A 387 -13.77 -11.77 4.40
CA GLY A 387 -14.24 -12.31 5.68
C GLY A 387 -13.44 -13.52 6.16
N GLU A 388 -12.27 -13.76 5.57
CA GLU A 388 -11.37 -14.85 5.94
C GLU A 388 -10.46 -14.41 7.10
N ARG A 389 -10.08 -15.38 7.94
CA ARG A 389 -9.09 -15.16 9.00
C ARG A 389 -7.75 -15.69 8.52
N SER A 390 -6.72 -14.85 8.57
CA SER A 390 -5.36 -15.24 8.22
C SER A 390 -4.60 -15.77 9.42
N SER A 391 -3.70 -16.72 9.20
CA SER A 391 -2.69 -17.08 10.20
C SER A 391 -1.52 -16.10 10.14
N LEU A 392 -1.02 -15.67 11.30
CA LEU A 392 -0.04 -14.59 11.41
C LEU A 392 1.23 -15.05 12.15
N PRO A 393 2.43 -14.64 11.71
CA PRO A 393 3.63 -14.81 12.51
C PRO A 393 3.51 -14.03 13.81
N ASP A 394 4.06 -14.59 14.88
CA ASP A 394 4.15 -13.86 16.14
C ASP A 394 5.45 -13.03 16.21
N SER A 395 5.46 -12.03 17.08
CA SER A 395 6.59 -11.15 17.33
C SER A 395 6.53 -10.57 18.74
N THR A 396 7.63 -9.98 19.20
CA THR A 396 7.66 -9.30 20.50
C THR A 396 6.58 -8.22 20.58
N GLU A 397 5.76 -8.27 21.62
CA GLU A 397 4.72 -7.25 21.92
C GLU A 397 4.98 -6.51 23.24
N ASP A 398 5.96 -6.98 24.03
CA ASP A 398 6.30 -6.40 25.33
C ASP A 398 7.17 -5.14 25.19
N ALA A 399 6.64 -4.00 25.60
CA ALA A 399 7.37 -2.72 25.62
C ALA A 399 8.55 -2.71 26.61
N GLY A 400 8.57 -3.60 27.60
CA GLY A 400 9.68 -3.80 28.53
C GLY A 400 10.83 -4.63 27.97
N ALA A 401 10.68 -5.23 26.78
CA ALA A 401 11.69 -6.09 26.20
C ALA A 401 12.97 -5.32 25.84
N SER A 402 14.11 -5.98 26.01
CA SER A 402 15.44 -5.50 25.57
C SER A 402 15.92 -6.10 24.25
N THR A 403 15.17 -7.08 23.73
CA THR A 403 15.42 -7.74 22.46
C THR A 403 14.11 -7.93 21.71
N GLN A 404 14.19 -8.07 20.39
CA GLN A 404 13.03 -8.30 19.54
C GLN A 404 13.13 -9.66 18.84
N SER A 405 12.04 -10.40 18.91
CA SER A 405 11.80 -11.60 18.13
C SER A 405 10.76 -11.33 17.04
N SER A 406 10.89 -12.04 15.93
CA SER A 406 9.95 -12.00 14.81
C SER A 406 9.94 -13.35 14.13
N SER A 407 8.75 -13.91 13.94
CA SER A 407 8.54 -15.16 13.23
C SER A 407 8.48 -15.00 11.72
N ALA A 408 8.69 -13.77 11.21
CA ALA A 408 8.94 -13.54 9.78
C ALA A 408 10.36 -13.94 9.35
N TYR A 409 11.20 -14.39 10.29
CA TYR A 409 12.60 -14.70 10.04
C TYR A 409 13.07 -15.99 10.72
N LEU A 410 14.01 -16.67 10.08
CA LEU A 410 14.85 -17.72 10.66
C LEU A 410 16.29 -17.21 10.70
N TRP A 411 16.86 -17.10 11.90
CA TRP A 411 18.17 -16.46 12.09
C TRP A 411 19.25 -17.48 12.46
N ASN A 412 20.41 -17.41 11.83
CA ASN A 412 21.62 -18.05 12.34
C ASN A 412 22.78 -17.06 12.34
N LYS A 413 23.50 -16.96 13.47
CA LYS A 413 24.70 -16.10 13.56
C LYS A 413 25.91 -16.83 12.97
N VAL A 414 26.78 -16.13 12.24
CA VAL A 414 28.05 -16.70 11.76
C VAL A 414 28.86 -17.22 12.94
N GLY A 415 29.51 -18.36 12.74
CA GLY A 415 30.22 -19.12 13.78
C GLY A 415 29.34 -20.07 14.60
N ASN A 416 28.01 -19.92 14.59
CA ASN A 416 27.12 -20.82 15.31
C ASN A 416 26.79 -22.07 14.49
N ALA A 417 26.67 -23.21 15.18
CA ALA A 417 26.08 -24.41 14.60
C ALA A 417 24.57 -24.20 14.35
N VAL A 418 24.07 -24.78 13.26
CA VAL A 418 22.65 -24.74 12.93
C VAL A 418 21.87 -25.63 13.91
N ALA A 419 20.74 -25.13 14.38
CA ALA A 419 19.84 -25.83 15.29
C ALA A 419 18.39 -25.76 14.78
N ASP A 420 17.52 -26.63 15.31
CA ASP A 420 16.08 -26.51 15.12
C ASP A 420 15.63 -25.12 15.58
N GLN A 421 14.78 -24.46 14.80
CA GLN A 421 14.23 -23.15 15.15
C GLN A 421 12.72 -23.24 15.30
N VAL A 422 12.21 -22.77 16.43
CA VAL A 422 10.78 -22.74 16.74
C VAL A 422 10.28 -21.32 16.56
N LEU A 423 9.36 -21.14 15.64
CA LEU A 423 8.70 -19.87 15.35
C LEU A 423 7.26 -19.90 15.88
N PRO A 424 6.93 -19.11 16.91
CA PRO A 424 5.55 -19.01 17.39
C PRO A 424 4.62 -18.45 16.31
N TRP A 425 3.39 -18.96 16.28
CA TRP A 425 2.43 -18.62 15.22
C TRP A 425 1.01 -18.51 15.75
N LEU A 426 0.30 -17.49 15.28
CA LEU A 426 -1.12 -17.29 15.53
C LEU A 426 -1.92 -17.95 14.41
N PHE A 427 -2.32 -19.21 14.62
CA PHE A 427 -3.03 -19.96 13.58
C PHE A 427 -4.47 -19.49 13.32
N ASN A 428 -5.10 -18.80 14.28
CA ASN A 428 -6.42 -18.18 14.13
C ASN A 428 -7.53 -19.14 13.62
N GLY A 429 -7.43 -20.42 13.99
CA GLY A 429 -8.38 -21.46 13.59
C GLY A 429 -8.02 -22.21 12.31
N ASN A 430 -6.95 -21.82 11.63
CA ASN A 430 -6.47 -22.49 10.41
C ASN A 430 -5.43 -23.57 10.72
N THR A 431 -5.10 -24.35 9.70
CA THR A 431 -3.98 -25.29 9.70
C THR A 431 -2.98 -24.93 8.62
N LEU A 432 -1.68 -25.10 8.89
CA LEU A 432 -0.65 -25.01 7.85
C LEU A 432 -0.81 -26.18 6.87
N THR A 433 -0.94 -25.90 5.58
CA THR A 433 -1.14 -26.90 4.53
C THR A 433 0.12 -27.17 3.70
N GLY A 434 1.07 -26.24 3.69
CA GLY A 434 2.33 -26.41 2.99
C GLY A 434 3.31 -25.27 3.20
N ILE A 435 4.58 -25.55 2.90
CA ILE A 435 5.65 -24.57 2.83
C ILE A 435 6.41 -24.81 1.53
N THR A 436 6.63 -23.77 0.74
CA THR A 436 7.43 -23.84 -0.50
C THR A 436 8.59 -22.87 -0.45
N THR A 437 9.70 -23.22 -1.07
CA THR A 437 10.80 -22.28 -1.34
C THR A 437 10.41 -21.28 -2.43
N GLN A 438 11.22 -20.24 -2.61
CA GLN A 438 11.11 -19.30 -3.74
C GLN A 438 11.13 -19.99 -5.11
N THR A 439 11.80 -21.15 -5.25
CA THR A 439 11.85 -21.94 -6.49
C THR A 439 10.61 -22.81 -6.70
N GLY A 440 9.69 -22.85 -5.73
CA GLY A 440 8.47 -23.66 -5.75
C GLY A 440 8.64 -25.07 -5.17
N ASP A 441 9.80 -25.40 -4.62
CA ASP A 441 10.05 -26.72 -4.03
C ASP A 441 9.32 -26.85 -2.69
N ALA A 442 8.56 -27.93 -2.52
CA ALA A 442 7.79 -28.19 -1.31
C ALA A 442 8.67 -28.79 -0.21
N LEU A 443 8.56 -28.25 1.00
CA LEU A 443 9.19 -28.84 2.19
C LEU A 443 8.38 -30.04 2.69
N SER A 444 9.09 -31.04 3.20
CA SER A 444 8.53 -32.28 3.74
C SER A 444 8.14 -32.13 5.22
N ALA A 445 6.85 -32.23 5.51
CA ALA A 445 6.34 -32.28 6.88
C ALA A 445 6.91 -33.49 7.64
N GLY A 446 7.37 -33.27 8.87
CA GLY A 446 8.03 -34.27 9.72
C GLY A 446 9.56 -34.20 9.65
N SER A 447 10.13 -34.08 8.44
CA SER A 447 11.60 -34.05 8.25
C SER A 447 12.18 -32.64 8.19
N ASP A 448 11.51 -31.73 7.49
CA ASP A 448 12.01 -30.38 7.23
C ASP A 448 11.39 -29.38 8.22
N TYR A 449 10.13 -29.64 8.59
CA TYR A 449 9.43 -28.90 9.64
C TYR A 449 8.40 -29.77 10.38
N THR A 450 8.03 -29.35 11.58
CA THR A 450 6.90 -29.92 12.36
C THR A 450 6.02 -28.79 12.87
N VAL A 451 4.72 -29.04 13.04
CA VAL A 451 3.75 -28.03 13.48
C VAL A 451 3.15 -28.44 14.84
N SER A 452 3.09 -27.51 15.78
CA SER A 452 2.34 -27.63 17.03
C SER A 452 1.09 -26.74 16.99
N SER A 453 0.31 -26.71 18.07
CA SER A 453 -0.88 -25.85 18.16
C SER A 453 -0.57 -24.34 18.12
N ASN A 454 0.68 -23.94 18.35
CA ASN A 454 1.06 -22.53 18.50
C ASN A 454 2.44 -22.18 17.91
N ALA A 455 3.08 -23.10 17.18
CA ALA A 455 4.38 -22.85 16.60
C ALA A 455 4.66 -23.76 15.38
N ILE A 456 5.59 -23.31 14.54
CA ILE A 456 6.19 -24.08 13.47
C ILE A 456 7.66 -24.27 13.83
N THR A 457 8.13 -25.52 13.84
CA THR A 457 9.54 -25.85 14.08
C THR A 457 10.21 -26.23 12.77
N PHE A 458 11.21 -25.48 12.35
CA PHE A 458 12.07 -25.80 11.21
C PHE A 458 13.27 -26.61 11.69
N LYS A 459 13.58 -27.69 10.97
CA LYS A 459 14.59 -28.66 11.38
C LYS A 459 15.99 -28.22 10.98
N ALA A 460 16.96 -28.46 11.86
CA ALA A 460 18.37 -28.15 11.62
C ALA A 460 18.89 -28.76 10.33
N GLY A 461 18.42 -29.97 9.98
CA GLY A 461 18.76 -30.66 8.73
C GLY A 461 18.43 -29.82 7.51
N PHE A 462 17.19 -29.37 7.38
CA PHE A 462 16.75 -28.46 6.33
C PHE A 462 17.47 -27.10 6.38
N LEU A 463 17.57 -26.50 7.57
CA LEU A 463 18.21 -25.19 7.71
C LEU A 463 19.71 -25.21 7.35
N SER A 464 20.37 -26.36 7.47
CA SER A 464 21.79 -26.53 7.12
C SER A 464 22.08 -26.44 5.63
N ASP A 465 21.05 -26.50 4.78
CA ASP A 465 21.20 -26.24 3.33
C ASP A 465 21.50 -24.76 3.04
N TYR A 466 21.14 -23.86 3.97
CA TYR A 466 21.23 -22.41 3.82
C TYR A 466 22.17 -21.75 4.83
N LEU A 467 22.31 -22.34 6.02
CA LEU A 467 22.93 -21.73 7.19
C LEU A 467 24.11 -22.56 7.69
N GLY A 468 25.04 -21.92 8.39
CA GLY A 468 26.12 -22.64 9.07
C GLY A 468 27.24 -21.75 9.59
N PRO A 469 28.21 -22.34 10.32
CA PRO A 469 29.27 -21.58 10.98
C PRO A 469 30.12 -20.74 10.02
N ASN A 470 30.30 -21.22 8.78
CA ASN A 470 31.16 -20.61 7.76
C ASN A 470 30.38 -20.05 6.57
N VAL A 471 29.05 -19.99 6.66
CA VAL A 471 28.23 -19.42 5.60
C VAL A 471 28.33 -17.90 5.65
N THR A 472 28.50 -17.26 4.49
CA THR A 472 28.56 -15.79 4.41
C THR A 472 27.25 -15.16 4.88
N PRO A 473 27.27 -14.01 5.56
CA PRO A 473 26.05 -13.30 5.91
C PRO A 473 25.17 -12.92 4.70
N GLY A 474 23.88 -12.72 4.94
CA GLY A 474 22.87 -12.27 3.98
C GLY A 474 21.60 -13.12 4.02
N SER A 475 20.58 -12.65 3.30
CA SER A 475 19.37 -13.41 2.96
C SER A 475 19.74 -14.67 2.17
N LYS A 476 19.13 -15.81 2.51
CA LYS A 476 19.46 -17.12 1.93
C LYS A 476 18.30 -17.78 1.21
N ALA A 477 17.09 -17.62 1.72
CA ALA A 477 15.89 -18.15 1.10
C ALA A 477 14.67 -17.38 1.59
N ASN A 478 13.64 -17.32 0.76
CA ASN A 478 12.28 -16.96 1.16
C ASN A 478 11.41 -18.20 1.10
N LEU A 479 10.68 -18.45 2.17
CA LEU A 479 9.73 -19.55 2.29
C LEU A 479 8.32 -18.97 2.30
N THR A 480 7.45 -19.49 1.46
CA THR A 480 6.03 -19.15 1.44
C THR A 480 5.24 -20.22 2.17
N LEU A 481 4.44 -19.80 3.14
CA LEU A 481 3.60 -20.64 3.96
C LEU A 481 2.16 -20.49 3.49
N THR A 482 1.50 -21.62 3.24
CA THR A 482 0.10 -21.68 2.85
C THR A 482 -0.71 -22.31 3.97
N PHE A 483 -1.89 -21.74 4.23
CA PHE A 483 -2.81 -22.18 5.26
C PHE A 483 -4.14 -22.64 4.65
N SER A 484 -4.98 -23.28 5.45
CA SER A 484 -6.30 -23.78 5.03
C SER A 484 -7.27 -22.68 4.58
N ALA A 485 -7.06 -21.44 5.01
CA ALA A 485 -7.83 -20.25 4.64
C ALA A 485 -7.00 -18.98 4.91
N GLY A 486 -7.42 -17.85 4.36
CA GLY A 486 -6.77 -16.56 4.53
C GLY A 486 -5.48 -16.41 3.73
N ALA A 487 -4.73 -15.36 4.05
CA ALA A 487 -3.51 -15.02 3.34
C ALA A 487 -2.40 -16.07 3.52
N HIS A 488 -1.55 -16.18 2.51
CA HIS A 488 -0.22 -16.77 2.68
C HIS A 488 0.65 -15.87 3.56
N SER A 489 1.73 -16.43 4.11
CA SER A 489 2.75 -15.68 4.84
C SER A 489 4.12 -16.02 4.30
N ASN A 490 5.12 -15.17 4.55
CA ASN A 490 6.50 -15.43 4.18
C ASN A 490 7.43 -15.50 5.40
N ILE A 491 8.50 -16.28 5.28
CA ILE A 491 9.61 -16.35 6.23
C ILE A 491 10.92 -16.20 5.45
N GLU A 492 11.78 -15.29 5.90
CA GLU A 492 13.11 -15.11 5.34
C GLU A 492 14.15 -15.88 6.18
N VAL A 493 14.94 -16.72 5.51
CA VAL A 493 16.04 -17.47 6.11
C VAL A 493 17.32 -16.64 6.00
N VAL A 494 17.91 -16.26 7.13
CA VAL A 494 19.01 -15.30 7.17
C VAL A 494 20.20 -15.81 7.96
N GLN A 495 21.36 -15.81 7.31
CA GLN A 495 22.66 -15.92 7.97
C GLN A 495 23.10 -14.49 8.33
N TRP A 496 23.42 -14.21 9.59
CA TRP A 496 23.77 -12.86 10.02
C TRP A 496 25.06 -12.81 10.85
N ASP A 497 25.67 -11.64 10.87
CA ASP A 497 26.74 -11.23 11.77
C ASP A 497 26.61 -9.72 12.03
N THR A 498 27.33 -9.17 13.00
CA THR A 498 27.23 -7.73 13.29
C THR A 498 27.76 -6.93 12.08
N PRO A 499 26.98 -6.01 11.48
CA PRO A 499 27.45 -5.12 10.41
C PRO A 499 28.70 -4.32 10.82
N VAL A 500 29.39 -3.73 9.86
CA VAL A 500 30.59 -2.91 10.13
C VAL A 500 30.56 -1.61 9.33
N LEU A 501 31.03 -0.52 9.94
CA LEU A 501 31.31 0.70 9.17
C LEU A 501 32.46 0.43 8.22
N VAL A 502 32.33 0.85 6.97
CA VAL A 502 33.42 0.75 5.97
C VAL A 502 34.37 1.93 6.16
N THR A 503 33.81 3.11 6.35
CA THR A 503 34.53 4.36 6.64
C THR A 503 33.71 5.22 7.58
N GLU A 504 34.37 6.14 8.28
CA GLU A 504 33.74 7.15 9.13
C GLU A 504 33.95 8.52 8.47
N PRO A 505 33.02 8.97 7.62
CA PRO A 505 33.15 10.26 6.94
C PRO A 505 32.84 11.43 7.87
N ASP A 506 33.41 12.60 7.58
CA ASP A 506 33.11 13.85 8.28
C ASP A 506 31.73 14.41 7.85
N ALA A 507 31.06 15.10 8.76
CA ALA A 507 29.79 15.75 8.46
C ALA A 507 30.01 17.12 7.79
N THR A 508 29.18 17.45 6.81
CA THR A 508 29.10 18.81 6.25
C THR A 508 27.82 19.50 6.75
N PRO A 509 27.90 20.66 7.43
CA PRO A 509 26.73 21.36 7.91
C PRO A 509 25.69 21.63 6.81
N GLY A 510 24.43 21.33 7.09
CA GLY A 510 23.31 21.51 6.16
C GLY A 510 23.17 20.41 5.10
N GLN A 511 23.99 19.36 5.13
CA GLN A 511 23.88 18.21 4.23
C GLN A 511 23.58 16.91 4.99
N ASP A 512 22.93 15.97 4.30
CA ASP A 512 22.77 14.61 4.81
C ASP A 512 24.14 13.91 4.81
N LEU A 513 24.47 13.22 5.90
CA LEU A 513 25.69 12.45 6.04
C LEU A 513 25.45 10.99 5.65
N GLN A 514 26.12 10.54 4.60
CA GLN A 514 26.11 9.14 4.17
C GLN A 514 27.25 8.38 4.86
N ILE A 515 26.92 7.34 5.62
CA ILE A 515 27.87 6.52 6.37
C ILE A 515 27.90 5.13 5.73
N PRO A 516 28.97 4.80 4.98
CA PRO A 516 29.11 3.52 4.31
C PRO A 516 29.14 2.36 5.30
N ILE A 517 28.27 1.37 5.08
CA ILE A 517 28.13 0.19 5.93
C ILE A 517 28.23 -1.10 5.11
N GLN A 518 28.95 -2.08 5.64
CA GLN A 518 28.88 -3.44 5.15
C GLN A 518 27.79 -4.18 5.92
N TRP A 519 26.64 -4.36 5.27
CA TRP A 519 25.56 -5.19 5.78
C TRP A 519 26.03 -6.64 5.98
N LYS A 520 25.59 -7.25 7.08
CA LYS A 520 25.88 -8.65 7.42
C LYS A 520 24.60 -9.36 7.88
N GLY A 521 23.55 -9.29 7.06
CA GLY A 521 22.23 -9.84 7.37
C GLY A 521 21.21 -9.27 6.41
N VAL A 522 20.04 -8.87 6.93
CA VAL A 522 19.09 -8.07 6.15
C VAL A 522 19.59 -6.62 6.05
N PRO A 523 19.49 -5.97 4.88
CA PRO A 523 19.97 -4.59 4.68
C PRO A 523 18.92 -3.57 5.14
N VAL A 524 18.50 -3.68 6.40
CA VAL A 524 17.45 -2.86 7.01
C VAL A 524 17.89 -2.44 8.42
N LEU A 525 17.79 -1.14 8.71
CA LEU A 525 17.96 -0.64 10.07
C LEU A 525 16.71 -0.89 10.89
N ALA A 526 16.90 -1.29 12.14
CA ALA A 526 15.80 -1.42 13.08
C ALA A 526 15.54 -0.11 13.83
N ALA A 527 16.59 0.57 14.29
CA ALA A 527 16.50 1.90 14.90
C ALA A 527 17.88 2.56 14.98
N VAL A 528 17.89 3.86 15.31
CA VAL A 528 19.11 4.61 15.64
C VAL A 528 18.94 5.29 16.98
N ARG A 529 19.83 5.03 17.94
CA ARG A 529 19.90 5.76 19.23
C ARG A 529 20.91 6.89 19.11
N ALA A 530 20.59 8.08 19.61
CA ALA A 530 21.47 9.24 19.58
C ALA A 530 21.62 9.85 20.98
N GLU A 531 22.83 9.77 21.54
CA GLU A 531 23.12 10.22 22.91
C GLU A 531 24.51 10.85 22.98
N ALA A 532 24.62 11.99 23.66
CA ALA A 532 25.91 12.61 23.93
C ALA A 532 26.73 11.80 24.93
N THR A 533 28.03 12.05 25.01
CA THR A 533 28.95 11.34 25.91
C THR A 533 28.61 11.47 27.40
N ASP A 534 27.84 12.49 27.79
CA ASP A 534 27.35 12.71 29.15
C ASP A 534 25.96 12.12 29.43
N GLY A 535 25.37 11.41 28.46
CA GLY A 535 24.03 10.81 28.57
C GLY A 535 22.89 11.69 28.10
N THR A 536 23.16 12.90 27.58
CA THR A 536 22.11 13.77 27.01
C THR A 536 21.50 13.11 25.78
N ILE A 537 20.18 12.89 25.78
CA ILE A 537 19.44 12.42 24.59
C ILE A 537 19.33 13.56 23.57
N LEU A 538 19.65 13.30 22.31
CA LEU A 538 19.73 14.35 21.29
C LEU A 538 18.36 14.94 20.90
N PHE A 539 17.34 14.09 20.75
CA PHE A 539 15.99 14.48 20.37
C PHE A 539 14.97 13.86 21.30
N ASP A 540 13.88 14.58 21.57
CA ASP A 540 12.75 14.08 22.36
C ASP A 540 13.21 13.48 23.70
N ASP A 541 13.80 14.30 24.56
CA ASP A 541 14.42 13.87 25.83
C ASP A 541 13.45 13.13 26.77
N TRP A 542 12.15 13.38 26.66
CA TRP A 542 11.10 12.63 27.35
C TRP A 542 11.10 11.13 27.01
N THR A 543 11.68 10.73 25.87
CA THR A 543 11.85 9.32 25.50
C THR A 543 12.73 8.55 26.50
N GLN A 544 13.46 9.24 27.40
CA GLN A 544 14.17 8.63 28.53
C GLN A 544 13.29 7.70 29.38
N TRP A 545 11.99 7.94 29.38
CA TRP A 545 10.98 7.17 30.13
C TRP A 545 10.38 5.99 29.35
N LEU A 546 10.72 5.84 28.06
CA LEU A 546 10.27 4.72 27.24
C LEU A 546 11.10 3.45 27.50
N GLY A 547 10.58 2.32 27.02
CA GLY A 547 11.18 1.00 27.18
C GLY A 547 12.55 0.85 26.49
N PRO A 548 13.28 -0.25 26.75
CA PRO A 548 14.67 -0.41 26.34
C PRO A 548 14.91 -0.35 24.82
N LEU A 549 13.93 -0.73 24.00
CA LEU A 549 14.01 -0.65 22.54
C LEU A 549 13.73 0.75 21.97
N GLN A 550 13.18 1.66 22.78
CA GLN A 550 12.73 3.00 22.35
C GLN A 550 13.53 4.16 22.93
N ARG A 551 14.02 4.02 24.17
CA ARG A 551 14.67 5.10 24.91
C ARG A 551 15.80 5.81 24.13
N GLY A 552 15.67 7.11 23.87
CA GLY A 552 16.68 7.92 23.18
C GLY A 552 16.88 7.59 21.70
N ARG A 553 15.91 6.94 21.06
CA ARG A 553 15.96 6.66 19.61
C ARG A 553 15.38 7.80 18.80
N LEU A 554 15.92 7.90 17.59
CA LEU A 554 15.52 8.84 16.56
C LEU A 554 14.25 8.38 15.83
N THR A 555 13.70 9.29 15.02
CA THR A 555 12.54 9.04 14.16
C THR A 555 12.99 8.84 12.72
N PHE A 556 12.54 7.74 12.12
CA PHE A 556 12.84 7.41 10.73
C PHE A 556 12.37 8.52 9.78
N ASN A 557 13.14 8.73 8.71
CA ASN A 557 13.01 9.76 7.69
C ASN A 557 13.17 11.22 8.19
N ASN A 558 12.86 11.52 9.45
CA ASN A 558 13.09 12.84 10.07
C ASN A 558 14.56 13.05 10.43
N HIS A 559 15.19 12.05 11.04
CA HIS A 559 16.55 12.16 11.59
C HIS A 559 17.52 11.16 10.96
N TYR A 560 17.03 10.02 10.48
CA TYR A 560 17.85 9.00 9.83
C TYR A 560 17.10 8.27 8.71
N PHE A 561 17.85 7.66 7.80
CA PHE A 561 17.36 6.82 6.70
C PHE A 561 18.44 5.76 6.35
N TRP A 562 18.20 4.91 5.36
CA TRP A 562 19.23 4.09 4.74
C TRP A 562 18.92 3.84 3.27
N GLU A 563 19.95 3.75 2.46
CA GLU A 563 19.81 3.48 1.03
C GLU A 563 21.07 2.77 0.51
N GLY A 564 20.87 1.69 -0.25
CA GLY A 564 21.96 0.87 -0.76
C GLY A 564 22.89 0.39 0.36
N SER A 565 24.16 0.79 0.29
CA SER A 565 25.19 0.43 1.28
C SER A 565 25.48 1.55 2.29
N ASN A 566 24.52 2.44 2.55
CA ASN A 566 24.72 3.57 3.46
C ASN A 566 23.62 3.63 4.53
N VAL A 567 24.04 3.92 5.76
CA VAL A 567 23.17 4.58 6.75
C VAL A 567 23.25 6.08 6.51
N ILE A 568 22.12 6.78 6.56
CA ILE A 568 22.07 8.21 6.31
C ILE A 568 21.61 8.91 7.58
N LEU A 569 22.43 9.81 8.12
CA LEU A 569 22.00 10.78 9.12
C LEU A 569 21.52 12.05 8.40
N ARG A 570 20.31 12.50 8.69
CA ARG A 570 19.73 13.68 8.03
C ARG A 570 20.45 14.95 8.50
N ALA A 571 20.47 15.97 7.64
CA ALA A 571 21.02 17.29 7.96
C ALA A 571 20.45 17.87 9.27
N SER A 572 19.19 17.56 9.60
CA SER A 572 18.55 17.91 10.88
C SER A 572 19.25 17.29 12.09
N ALA A 573 19.68 16.03 12.00
CA ALA A 573 20.42 15.36 13.06
C ALA A 573 21.82 15.96 13.23
N ILE A 574 22.49 16.28 12.13
CA ILE A 574 23.80 16.96 12.14
C ILE A 574 23.67 18.34 12.81
N ALA A 575 22.68 19.13 12.40
CA ALA A 575 22.43 20.45 12.97
C ALA A 575 22.19 20.40 14.49
N ALA A 576 21.45 19.40 14.97
CA ALA A 576 21.22 19.22 16.41
C ALA A 576 22.50 18.88 17.19
N VAL A 577 23.44 18.13 16.61
CA VAL A 577 24.75 17.85 17.25
C VAL A 577 25.57 19.13 17.37
N LEU A 578 25.60 19.94 16.32
CA LEU A 578 26.31 21.23 16.31
C LEU A 578 25.69 22.21 17.32
N GLU A 579 24.36 22.27 17.40
CA GLU A 579 23.65 23.12 18.39
C GLU A 579 23.91 22.66 19.82
N LEU A 580 23.93 21.34 20.06
CA LEU A 580 24.25 20.77 21.37
C LEU A 580 25.69 21.04 21.79
N ASN A 581 26.60 21.23 20.81
CA ASN A 581 28.03 21.47 21.00
C ASN A 581 28.69 20.43 21.92
N LYS A 582 28.32 19.16 21.74
CA LYS A 582 28.93 17.99 22.37
C LYS A 582 29.03 16.84 21.38
N ALA A 583 30.04 15.99 21.53
CA ALA A 583 30.13 14.76 20.75
C ALA A 583 28.92 13.85 21.00
N VAL A 584 28.29 13.37 19.93
CA VAL A 584 27.10 12.51 19.98
C VAL A 584 27.39 11.15 19.35
N LYS A 585 27.02 10.12 20.10
CA LYS A 585 27.10 8.73 19.70
C LYS A 585 25.79 8.31 19.02
N PHE A 586 25.88 7.99 17.73
CA PHE A 586 24.82 7.34 16.96
C PHE A 586 25.02 5.83 16.99
N THR A 587 24.11 5.10 17.64
CA THR A 587 24.12 3.63 17.67
C THR A 587 23.10 3.10 16.67
N PHE A 588 23.59 2.52 15.57
CA PHE A 588 22.79 1.87 14.55
C PHE A 588 22.47 0.44 15.01
N GLU A 589 21.18 0.13 15.14
CA GLU A 589 20.68 -1.17 15.57
C GLU A 589 20.09 -1.93 14.38
N PHE A 590 20.39 -3.23 14.28
CA PHE A 590 20.02 -4.07 13.13
C PHE A 590 19.11 -5.23 13.55
N TYR A 591 18.44 -5.86 12.58
CA TYR A 591 17.76 -7.13 12.79
C TYR A 591 18.74 -8.32 12.71
N PRO A 592 18.62 -9.33 13.59
CA PRO A 592 17.72 -9.37 14.75
C PRO A 592 18.17 -8.36 15.82
N ARG A 593 17.23 -7.64 16.47
CA ARG A 593 17.57 -6.68 17.54
C ARG A 593 17.91 -7.44 18.81
N VAL A 594 19.18 -7.82 18.92
CA VAL A 594 19.75 -8.52 20.06
C VAL A 594 21.01 -7.81 20.54
N ALA A 595 21.43 -8.09 21.77
CA ALA A 595 22.66 -7.53 22.33
C ALA A 595 23.87 -7.80 21.41
N GLY A 596 24.62 -6.74 21.07
CA GLY A 596 25.80 -6.82 20.22
C GLY A 596 25.55 -6.80 18.71
N ASN A 597 24.29 -6.75 18.25
CA ASN A 597 23.97 -6.53 16.84
C ASN A 597 23.74 -5.03 16.54
N SER A 598 24.77 -4.23 16.80
CA SER A 598 24.75 -2.78 16.62
C SER A 598 26.13 -2.25 16.32
N VAL A 599 26.19 -1.11 15.62
CA VAL A 599 27.43 -0.39 15.30
C VAL A 599 27.31 1.05 15.75
N THR A 600 28.42 1.68 16.10
CA THR A 600 28.46 3.05 16.57
C THR A 600 29.22 3.93 15.59
N TYR A 601 28.66 5.09 15.29
CA TYR A 601 29.35 6.22 14.70
C TYR A 601 29.30 7.40 15.69
N THR A 602 30.41 8.11 15.89
CA THR A 602 30.45 9.29 16.77
C THR A 602 30.68 10.53 15.92
N LEU A 603 29.83 11.54 16.10
CA LEU A 603 30.03 12.84 15.49
C LEU A 603 30.50 13.82 16.57
N ASP A 604 31.70 14.37 16.44
CA ASP A 604 32.19 15.47 17.26
C ASP A 604 31.88 16.81 16.58
N PRO A 605 31.25 17.78 17.24
CA PRO A 605 31.00 19.09 16.66
C PRO A 605 32.28 19.90 16.41
N THR A 606 33.43 19.46 16.94
CA THR A 606 34.73 20.10 16.70
C THR A 606 35.48 19.52 15.51
N ASP A 607 35.01 18.40 14.96
CA ASP A 607 35.49 17.83 13.70
C ASP A 607 34.89 18.62 12.51
N GLU A 608 35.15 19.94 12.44
CA GLU A 608 34.86 20.73 11.25
C GLU A 608 36.03 20.64 10.25
N CYS A 609 35.71 20.36 8.98
CA CYS A 609 36.64 20.40 7.84
C CYS A 609 37.20 21.79 7.53
#